data_AF-A0A968GKH9-F1
#
_entry.id   AF-A0A968GKH9-F1
#
_cell.length_a   1.000
_cell.length_b   1.000
_cell.length_c   1.000
_cell.angle_alpha   90.00
_cell.angle_beta   90.00
_cell.angle_gamma   90.00
#
_symmetry.space_group_name_H-M   'P 1'
#
loop_
_entity.id
_entity.type
_entity.pdbx_description
1 polymer ?
#
loop_
_entity_poly.entity_id
_entity_poly.type
_entity_poly.pdbx_seq_one_letter_code
_entity_poly.pdbx_strand_id
1 'polypeptide(L)'
;MKKLTLVLLALILAACSAGGSELSRNQSKWQDAGITHYRFQLSVSCFCLFRSQMPLTVEVQDGEVVSMIDVNGEAFPMDDPMSDLVMKHATIDRIFSELGSDPVQKADNLTVSYDPTYGFPTEVAIDYIELAADDELYISVSGFEPLP
;
A
#
# COMPACT_ATOMS: atom_id res chain seq x y z
N MET A 1 23.32 65.12 5.46
CA MET A 1 23.26 63.86 6.24
C MET A 1 21.90 63.21 6.05
N LYS A 2 21.75 62.31 5.07
CA LYS A 2 20.57 61.44 4.94
C LYS A 2 21.10 60.06 4.59
N LYS A 3 21.17 59.18 5.59
CA LYS A 3 21.53 57.78 5.40
C LYS A 3 20.29 57.09 4.82
N LEU A 4 20.40 56.65 3.57
CA LEU A 4 19.39 55.86 2.89
C LEU A 4 19.52 54.42 3.39
N THR A 5 18.71 54.02 4.37
CA THR A 5 18.69 52.65 4.88
C THR A 5 17.96 51.79 3.86
N LEU A 6 18.70 51.03 3.06
CA LEU A 6 18.17 50.03 2.15
C LEU A 6 17.69 48.84 2.99
N VAL A 7 16.38 48.73 3.22
CA VAL A 7 15.77 47.54 3.84
C VAL A 7 15.72 46.46 2.77
N LEU A 8 16.70 45.55 2.81
CA LEU A 8 16.71 44.35 1.99
C LEU A 8 15.64 43.40 2.56
N LEU A 9 14.49 43.33 1.87
CA LEU A 9 13.41 42.40 2.20
C LEU A 9 13.87 40.98 1.85
N ALA A 10 14.38 40.24 2.84
CA ALA A 10 14.62 38.81 2.71
C ALA A 10 13.26 38.10 2.61
N LEU A 11 12.88 37.72 1.39
CA LEU A 11 11.85 36.70 1.17
C LEU A 11 12.42 35.36 1.62
N ILE A 12 12.20 35.06 2.90
CA ILE A 12 12.42 33.73 3.45
C ILE A 12 11.25 32.88 2.91
N LEU A 13 11.52 32.10 1.86
CA LEU A 13 10.67 30.98 1.48
C LEU A 13 10.72 29.97 2.63
N ALA A 14 9.84 30.15 3.61
CA ALA A 14 9.45 29.10 4.53
C ALA A 14 8.62 28.08 3.73
N ALA A 15 9.29 27.27 2.92
CA ALA A 15 8.77 25.97 2.53
C ALA A 15 8.86 25.09 3.78
N CYS A 16 7.94 25.31 4.72
CA CYS A 16 7.70 24.35 5.77
C CYS A 16 7.42 23.01 5.09
N SER A 17 8.22 22.00 5.46
CA SER A 17 8.11 20.59 5.08
C SER A 17 6.82 19.98 5.63
N ALA A 18 5.66 20.52 5.25
CA ALA A 18 4.34 20.05 5.67
C ALA A 18 3.94 18.71 5.02
N GLY A 19 4.79 18.14 4.18
CA GLY A 19 4.57 16.82 3.59
C GLY A 19 5.32 15.74 4.36
N GLY A 20 4.58 14.86 5.05
CA GLY A 20 5.11 13.55 5.45
C GLY A 20 5.54 12.73 4.22
N SER A 21 6.08 11.52 4.42
CA SER A 21 6.42 10.61 3.31
C SER A 21 5.21 10.39 2.38
N GLU A 22 5.46 10.05 1.11
CA GLU A 22 4.38 9.75 0.17
C GLU A 22 3.44 8.66 0.70
N LEU A 23 4.00 7.63 1.35
CA LEU A 23 3.25 6.60 2.06
C LEU A 23 2.30 7.20 3.10
N SER A 24 2.79 8.07 4.00
CA SER A 24 1.96 8.68 5.04
C SER A 24 0.85 9.57 4.49
N ARG A 25 1.11 10.32 3.40
CA ARG A 25 0.09 11.17 2.78
C ARG A 25 -1.03 10.34 2.16
N ASN A 26 -0.67 9.25 1.48
CA ASN A 26 -1.63 8.35 0.86
C ASN A 26 -2.40 7.53 1.90
N GLN A 27 -1.75 7.14 2.99
CA GLN A 27 -2.42 6.49 4.12
C GLN A 27 -3.45 7.41 4.77
N SER A 28 -3.12 8.68 5.03
CA SER A 28 -4.08 9.65 5.56
C SER A 28 -5.25 9.85 4.60
N LYS A 29 -4.99 9.92 3.28
CA LYS A 29 -6.04 10.05 2.27
C LYS A 29 -7.00 8.85 2.26
N TRP A 30 -6.48 7.64 2.44
CA TRP A 30 -7.27 6.44 2.59
C TRP A 30 -8.14 6.49 3.85
N GLN A 31 -7.55 6.86 4.99
CA GLN A 31 -8.26 6.99 6.26
C GLN A 31 -9.37 8.07 6.21
N ASP A 32 -9.09 9.20 5.58
CA ASP A 32 -10.02 10.32 5.41
C ASP A 32 -11.21 9.97 4.50
N ALA A 33 -11.05 8.97 3.62
CA ALA A 33 -12.16 8.49 2.79
C ALA A 33 -13.25 7.78 3.62
N GLY A 34 -12.92 7.27 4.80
CA GLY A 34 -13.89 6.69 5.74
C GLY A 34 -14.62 5.44 5.21
N ILE A 35 -14.01 4.70 4.27
CA ILE A 35 -14.60 3.51 3.64
C ILE A 35 -14.34 2.30 4.55
N THR A 36 -15.36 1.80 5.22
CA THR A 36 -15.23 0.64 6.13
C THR A 36 -15.69 -0.68 5.51
N HIS A 37 -16.52 -0.65 4.47
CA HIS A 37 -17.00 -1.82 3.75
C HIS A 37 -16.60 -1.71 2.27
N TYR A 38 -15.81 -2.67 1.78
CA TYR A 38 -15.30 -2.64 0.41
C TYR A 38 -14.89 -4.02 -0.08
N ARG A 39 -14.78 -4.13 -1.41
CA ARG A 39 -14.23 -5.29 -2.10
C ARG A 39 -13.10 -4.87 -3.02
N PHE A 40 -12.12 -5.75 -3.22
CA PHE A 40 -11.06 -5.58 -4.20
C PHE A 40 -10.50 -6.94 -4.65
N GLN A 41 -9.72 -6.92 -5.73
CA GLN A 41 -8.92 -8.04 -6.18
C GLN A 41 -7.48 -7.86 -5.72
N LEU A 42 -6.97 -8.83 -4.95
CA LEU A 42 -5.61 -8.91 -4.46
C LEU A 42 -4.83 -9.94 -5.29
N SER A 43 -3.69 -9.55 -5.85
CA SER A 43 -2.68 -10.54 -6.28
C SER A 43 -1.41 -10.34 -5.47
N VAL A 44 -0.87 -11.45 -4.96
CA VAL A 44 0.46 -11.49 -4.35
C VAL A 44 1.30 -12.45 -5.19
N SER A 45 2.42 -11.97 -5.70
CA SER A 45 3.30 -12.72 -6.60
C SER A 45 4.74 -12.61 -6.12
N CYS A 46 5.36 -13.76 -5.94
CA CYS A 46 6.79 -13.96 -5.67
C CYS A 46 7.26 -15.20 -6.44
N PHE A 47 8.52 -15.59 -6.33
CA PHE A 47 8.97 -16.94 -6.71
C PHE A 47 8.52 -18.00 -5.68
N CYS A 48 7.24 -17.95 -5.36
CA CYS A 48 6.55 -18.79 -4.40
C CYS A 48 5.42 -19.56 -5.12
N LEU A 49 4.84 -20.55 -4.45
CA LEU A 49 3.68 -21.27 -4.97
C LEU A 49 2.46 -20.31 -5.03
N PHE A 50 1.35 -20.69 -5.67
CA PHE A 50 0.04 -19.99 -5.63
C PHE A 50 -0.33 -18.95 -6.69
N ARG A 51 0.44 -18.83 -7.78
CA ARG A 51 0.02 -18.01 -8.94
C ARG A 51 -1.32 -18.45 -9.57
N SER A 52 -1.76 -19.69 -9.36
CA SER A 52 -2.99 -20.23 -9.94
C SER A 52 -4.28 -19.91 -9.17
N GLN A 53 -4.19 -19.44 -7.93
CA GLN A 53 -5.36 -19.04 -7.13
C GLN A 53 -5.65 -17.53 -7.26
N MET A 54 -4.68 -16.76 -7.76
CA MET A 54 -4.76 -15.31 -7.88
C MET A 54 -5.52 -14.88 -9.16
N PRO A 55 -6.17 -13.69 -9.15
CA PRO A 55 -6.35 -12.81 -7.99
C PRO A 55 -7.40 -13.36 -7.02
N LEU A 56 -7.25 -13.04 -5.74
CA LEU A 56 -8.27 -13.26 -4.71
C LEU A 56 -9.23 -12.08 -4.70
N THR A 57 -10.53 -12.34 -4.76
CA THR A 57 -11.56 -11.34 -4.45
C THR A 57 -11.74 -11.27 -2.94
N VAL A 58 -11.30 -10.18 -2.33
CA VAL A 58 -11.34 -9.93 -0.89
C VAL A 58 -12.46 -8.94 -0.58
N GLU A 59 -13.30 -9.26 0.39
CA GLU A 59 -14.30 -8.37 0.96
C GLU A 59 -13.93 -8.05 2.41
N VAL A 60 -13.93 -6.77 2.75
CA VAL A 60 -13.53 -6.26 4.06
C VAL A 60 -14.68 -5.44 4.61
N GLN A 61 -15.04 -5.70 5.87
CA GLN A 61 -16.05 -4.95 6.60
C GLN A 61 -15.50 -4.58 7.98
N ASP A 62 -15.56 -3.29 8.31
CA ASP A 62 -15.10 -2.71 9.58
C ASP A 62 -13.66 -3.12 9.95
N GLY A 63 -12.79 -3.20 8.94
CA GLY A 63 -11.37 -3.55 9.06
C GLY A 63 -11.07 -5.05 9.06
N GLU A 64 -12.10 -5.90 9.04
CA GLU A 64 -11.95 -7.36 9.06
C GLU A 64 -12.29 -7.98 7.71
N VAL A 65 -11.56 -9.04 7.35
CA VAL A 65 -11.85 -9.82 6.13
C VAL A 65 -13.07 -10.68 6.37
N VAL A 66 -14.15 -10.45 5.62
CA VAL A 66 -15.41 -11.22 5.71
C VAL A 66 -15.56 -12.26 4.60
N SER A 67 -14.84 -12.10 3.49
CA SER A 67 -14.80 -13.08 2.40
C SER A 67 -13.47 -13.01 1.64
N MET A 68 -12.98 -14.17 1.19
CA MET A 68 -11.82 -14.28 0.33
C MET A 68 -12.03 -15.44 -0.64
N ILE A 69 -12.21 -15.12 -1.92
CA ILE A 69 -12.57 -16.09 -2.97
C ILE A 69 -11.49 -16.09 -4.05
N ASP A 70 -11.02 -17.27 -4.43
CA ASP A 70 -10.00 -17.45 -5.46
C ASP A 70 -10.54 -17.26 -6.89
N VAL A 71 -9.65 -17.32 -7.88
CA VAL A 71 -10.01 -17.18 -9.30
C VAL A 71 -10.97 -18.27 -9.82
N ASN A 72 -11.07 -19.41 -9.13
CA ASN A 72 -11.98 -20.51 -9.47
C ASN A 72 -13.35 -20.37 -8.79
N GLY A 73 -13.53 -19.38 -7.92
CA GLY A 73 -14.76 -19.18 -7.15
C GLY A 73 -14.80 -19.98 -5.85
N GLU A 74 -13.67 -20.53 -5.39
CA GLU A 74 -13.55 -21.29 -4.15
C GLU A 74 -13.07 -20.40 -3.01
N ALA A 75 -13.44 -20.72 -1.77
CA ALA A 75 -12.93 -19.99 -0.61
C ALA A 75 -11.43 -20.25 -0.44
N PHE A 76 -10.64 -19.20 -0.19
CA PHE A 76 -9.21 -19.33 0.04
C PHE A 76 -8.94 -20.16 1.31
N PRO A 77 -8.16 -21.25 1.23
CA PRO A 77 -7.91 -22.12 2.37
C PRO A 77 -7.00 -21.44 3.40
N MET A 78 -7.46 -21.33 4.65
CA MET A 78 -6.68 -20.69 5.72
C MET A 78 -5.56 -21.59 6.28
N ASP A 79 -5.62 -22.90 6.04
CA ASP A 79 -4.57 -23.87 6.32
C ASP A 79 -3.50 -23.96 5.21
N ASP A 80 -3.60 -23.10 4.20
CA ASP A 80 -2.61 -22.97 3.14
C ASP A 80 -1.25 -22.51 3.68
N PRO A 81 -0.12 -23.07 3.21
CA PRO A 81 1.22 -22.65 3.63
C PRO A 81 1.51 -21.16 3.41
N MET A 82 0.81 -20.49 2.48
CA MET A 82 0.99 -19.07 2.18
C MET A 82 -0.11 -18.17 2.78
N SER A 83 -0.99 -18.72 3.61
CA SER A 83 -2.07 -17.94 4.24
C SER A 83 -1.53 -16.74 5.00
N ASP A 84 -0.42 -16.90 5.73
CA ASP A 84 0.24 -15.80 6.44
C ASP A 84 0.69 -14.66 5.49
N LEU A 85 1.26 -15.00 4.32
CA LEU A 85 1.69 -13.99 3.35
C LEU A 85 0.49 -13.24 2.77
N VAL A 86 -0.57 -13.97 2.40
CA VAL A 86 -1.79 -13.36 1.86
C VAL A 86 -2.46 -12.48 2.91
N MET A 87 -2.58 -12.96 4.15
CA MET A 87 -3.26 -12.26 5.23
C MET A 87 -2.57 -10.98 5.67
N LYS A 88 -1.25 -10.83 5.45
CA LYS A 88 -0.54 -9.55 5.61
C LYS A 88 -0.98 -8.47 4.64
N HIS A 89 -1.65 -8.84 3.55
CA HIS A 89 -2.07 -7.92 2.48
C HIS A 89 -3.58 -7.95 2.24
N ALA A 90 -4.34 -8.71 3.03
CA ALA A 90 -5.76 -8.97 2.81
C ALA A 90 -6.68 -7.77 3.09
N THR A 91 -6.16 -6.65 3.60
CA THR A 91 -6.90 -5.38 3.69
C THR A 91 -5.98 -4.24 3.27
N ILE A 92 -6.55 -3.11 2.83
CA ILE A 92 -5.75 -1.93 2.47
C ILE A 92 -4.91 -1.44 3.66
N ASP A 93 -5.47 -1.45 4.87
CA ASP A 93 -4.74 -1.05 6.08
C ASP A 93 -3.57 -1.98 6.40
N ARG A 94 -3.73 -3.29 6.16
CA ARG A 94 -2.65 -4.26 6.34
C ARG A 94 -1.53 -4.06 5.32
N ILE A 95 -1.86 -3.73 4.07
CA ILE A 95 -0.85 -3.34 3.07
C ILE A 95 -0.08 -2.11 3.55
N PHE A 96 -0.75 -1.06 4.04
CA PHE A 96 -0.05 0.09 4.62
C PHE A 96 0.82 -0.28 5.82
N SER A 97 0.35 -1.18 6.69
CA SER A 97 1.13 -1.68 7.82
C SER A 97 2.40 -2.42 7.36
N GLU A 98 2.30 -3.25 6.33
CA GLU A 98 3.45 -3.97 5.78
C GLU A 98 4.44 -3.01 5.12
N LEU A 99 3.95 -2.03 4.34
CA LEU A 99 4.78 -0.97 3.75
C LEU A 99 5.50 -0.11 4.79
N GLY A 100 4.93 0.02 6.00
CA GLY A 100 5.56 0.70 7.12
C GLY A 100 6.51 -0.17 7.95
N SER A 101 6.62 -1.46 7.65
CA SER A 101 7.40 -2.41 8.44
C SER A 101 8.91 -2.25 8.23
N ASP A 102 9.68 -2.58 9.27
CA ASP A 102 11.14 -2.52 9.25
C ASP A 102 11.79 -3.27 8.07
N PRO A 103 11.37 -4.50 7.72
CA PRO A 103 11.93 -5.20 6.56
C PRO A 103 11.69 -4.48 5.24
N VAL A 104 10.47 -3.99 5.01
CA VAL A 104 10.11 -3.31 3.76
C VAL A 104 10.78 -1.94 3.65
N GLN A 105 10.87 -1.21 4.76
CA GLN A 105 11.53 0.09 4.80
C GLN A 105 13.07 0.00 4.67
N LYS A 106 13.63 -1.20 4.79
CA LYS A 106 15.06 -1.51 4.58
C LYS A 106 15.33 -2.27 3.28
N ALA A 107 14.30 -2.52 2.47
CA ALA A 107 14.46 -3.13 1.16
C ALA A 107 15.39 -2.29 0.28
N ASP A 108 16.16 -2.95 -0.58
CA ASP A 108 17.06 -2.27 -1.51
C ASP A 108 16.28 -1.39 -2.49
N ASN A 109 15.15 -1.90 -2.97
CA ASN A 109 14.22 -1.14 -3.81
C ASN A 109 12.76 -1.37 -3.38
N LEU A 110 12.03 -0.27 -3.24
CA LEU A 110 10.60 -0.25 -2.97
C LEU A 110 9.94 0.76 -3.89
N THR A 111 9.00 0.29 -4.71
CA THR A 111 8.14 1.16 -5.53
C THR A 111 6.69 0.91 -5.17
N VAL A 112 5.94 2.01 -5.06
CA VAL A 112 4.51 1.96 -4.74
C VAL A 112 3.75 2.94 -5.63
N SER A 113 2.75 2.42 -6.33
CA SER A 113 1.74 3.22 -7.03
C SER A 113 0.50 3.35 -6.15
N TYR A 114 -0.17 4.49 -6.21
CA TYR A 114 -1.35 4.77 -5.40
C TYR A 114 -2.54 5.16 -6.26
N ASP A 115 -3.74 4.83 -5.80
CA ASP A 115 -4.98 5.29 -6.39
C ASP A 115 -5.12 6.83 -6.25
N PRO A 116 -5.40 7.55 -7.35
CA PRO A 116 -5.48 9.01 -7.32
C PRO A 116 -6.73 9.55 -6.62
N THR A 117 -7.72 8.72 -6.27
CA THR A 117 -8.97 9.14 -5.63
C THR A 117 -8.93 8.91 -4.12
N TYR A 118 -8.58 7.69 -3.70
CA TYR A 118 -8.64 7.21 -2.32
C TYR A 118 -7.26 6.99 -1.72
N GLY A 119 -6.18 6.97 -2.51
CA GLY A 119 -4.82 6.88 -2.00
C GLY A 119 -4.38 5.49 -1.55
N PHE A 120 -5.18 4.44 -1.73
CA PHE A 120 -4.71 3.09 -1.41
C PHE A 120 -3.61 2.62 -2.39
N PRO A 121 -2.69 1.73 -1.97
CA PRO A 121 -1.67 1.19 -2.87
C PRO A 121 -2.31 0.32 -3.95
N THR A 122 -2.03 0.60 -5.23
CA THR A 122 -2.51 -0.19 -6.38
C THR A 122 -1.50 -1.20 -6.86
N GLU A 123 -0.21 -0.85 -6.79
CA GLU A 123 0.91 -1.74 -7.12
C GLU A 123 2.04 -1.50 -6.12
N VAL A 124 2.63 -2.58 -5.63
CA VAL A 124 3.83 -2.56 -4.78
C VAL A 124 4.82 -3.55 -5.39
N ALA A 125 6.05 -3.12 -5.60
CA ALA A 125 7.17 -4.00 -5.92
C ALA A 125 8.27 -3.78 -4.89
N ILE A 126 8.69 -4.88 -4.26
CA ILE A 126 9.71 -4.93 -3.21
C ILE A 126 10.82 -5.86 -3.69
N ASP A 127 12.04 -5.37 -3.65
CA ASP A 127 13.28 -6.11 -3.85
C ASP A 127 14.10 -5.90 -2.57
N TYR A 128 14.23 -6.94 -1.75
CA TYR A 128 14.80 -6.80 -0.42
C TYR A 128 16.33 -6.71 -0.46
N ILE A 129 16.98 -7.44 -1.37
CA ILE A 129 18.43 -7.55 -1.48
C ILE A 129 18.84 -7.46 -2.95
N GLU A 130 19.56 -6.39 -3.30
CA GLU A 130 20.10 -6.21 -4.66
C GLU A 130 20.85 -7.47 -5.13
N LEU A 131 20.51 -7.96 -6.33
CA LEU A 131 21.12 -9.13 -6.97
C LEU A 131 20.91 -10.47 -6.25
N ALA A 132 20.04 -10.54 -5.23
CA ALA A 132 19.47 -11.81 -4.81
C ALA A 132 18.42 -12.25 -5.82
N ALA A 133 18.15 -13.55 -5.87
CA ALA A 133 17.06 -14.09 -6.67
C ALA A 133 16.03 -14.69 -5.71
N ASP A 134 14.76 -14.61 -6.10
CA ASP A 134 13.62 -15.22 -5.40
C ASP A 134 13.24 -14.52 -4.08
N ASP A 135 13.75 -13.30 -3.84
CA ASP A 135 13.34 -12.46 -2.71
C ASP A 135 12.33 -11.37 -3.13
N GLU A 136 12.05 -11.18 -4.41
CA GLU A 136 11.13 -10.14 -4.86
C GLU A 136 9.66 -10.45 -4.56
N LEU A 137 8.95 -9.43 -4.08
CA LEU A 137 7.52 -9.49 -3.78
C LEU A 137 6.77 -8.41 -4.57
N TYR A 138 5.75 -8.85 -5.31
CA TYR A 138 4.85 -7.98 -6.05
C TYR A 138 3.42 -8.12 -5.51
N ILE A 139 2.81 -7.00 -5.15
CA ILE A 139 1.42 -6.93 -4.70
C ILE A 139 0.66 -6.03 -5.67
N SER A 140 -0.54 -6.45 -6.07
CA SER A 140 -1.46 -5.58 -6.81
C SER A 140 -2.85 -5.61 -6.22
N VAL A 141 -3.47 -4.42 -6.21
CA VAL A 141 -4.84 -4.17 -5.78
C VAL A 141 -5.58 -3.58 -6.98
N SER A 142 -6.65 -4.25 -7.41
CA SER A 142 -7.47 -3.81 -8.54
C SER A 142 -8.95 -4.06 -8.27
N GLY A 143 -9.83 -3.57 -9.15
CA GLY A 143 -11.27 -3.79 -9.01
C GLY A 143 -11.86 -3.30 -7.68
N PHE A 144 -11.29 -2.24 -7.09
CA PHE A 144 -11.76 -1.69 -5.84
C PHE A 144 -13.17 -1.12 -5.96
N GLU A 145 -14.03 -1.50 -5.03
CA GLU A 145 -15.44 -1.09 -4.97
C GLU A 145 -15.86 -0.88 -3.51
N PRO A 146 -16.24 0.35 -3.11
CA PRO A 146 -16.93 0.57 -1.84
C PRO A 146 -18.29 -0.13 -1.83
N LEU A 147 -18.62 -0.79 -0.73
CA LEU A 147 -19.87 -1.51 -0.56
C LEU A 147 -20.82 -0.78 0.42
N PRO A 148 -22.14 -1.01 0.34
CA PRO A 148 -23.14 -0.36 1.20
C PRO A 148 -23.06 -0.71 2.68
#